data_AF-A0A969YH92-F1
#
_entry.id   AF-A0A969YH92-F1
#
_cell.length_a   1.000
_cell.length_b   1.000
_cell.length_c   1.000
_cell.angle_alpha   90.00
_cell.angle_beta   90.00
_cell.angle_gamma   90.00
#
_symmetry.space_group_name_H-M   'P 1'
#
loop_
_entity.id
_entity.type
_entity.pdbx_description
1 polymer ?
#
loop_
_entity_poly.entity_id
_entity_poly.type
_entity_poly.pdbx_seq_one_letter_code
_entity_poly.pdbx_strand_id
1 'polypeptide(L)'
;MRLWRLSLGVALSVLIALGGSVAAAETPRVTLTGPAREKSQWVGRPILIGVTATGFTTGWIEVREPTGTLVLPLERKRRNYVTYTPTESGELGITAIVVADGDPREWKSSITLTVYPTDAAERIDWLIRAALESVGSDDTEQILQDCDMTLEDDWCAAYIGWCAKQVRLPSAVGLKAVFAGIDLYEGVDAASIPCRQCRSVHSARFHVDVVDPAASPQPGDLVFFIWGSKAAEQEKLHQGYRTDWHGNANHVGLVTAVYGDTFEFVQGNVRLENGRLGVALNRSSDEKEGGTYADWVIAFGRPHYDAPQPD
;
A
#
# COMPACT_ATOMS: atom_id res chain seq x y z
N MET A 1 50.75 44.97 55.20
CA MET A 1 49.82 45.23 54.07
C MET A 1 50.10 44.44 52.77
N ARG A 2 51.32 43.94 52.50
CA ARG A 2 51.62 43.18 51.26
C ARG A 2 51.12 41.72 51.21
N LEU A 3 50.97 41.05 52.36
CA LEU A 3 50.54 39.64 52.41
C LEU A 3 49.06 39.40 52.10
N TRP A 4 48.17 40.32 52.47
CA TRP A 4 46.72 40.17 52.25
C TRP A 4 46.31 40.27 50.77
N ARG A 5 47.08 40.99 49.95
CA ARG A 5 46.82 41.12 48.50
C ARG A 5 47.16 39.85 47.72
N LEU A 6 48.14 39.07 48.19
CA LEU A 6 48.50 37.79 47.60
C LEU A 6 47.47 36.70 47.93
N SER A 7 46.99 36.66 49.17
CA SER A 7 45.96 35.68 49.60
C SER A 7 44.63 35.88 48.87
N LEU A 8 44.23 37.13 48.63
CA LEU A 8 43.01 37.46 47.89
C LEU A 8 43.12 37.12 46.40
N GLY A 9 44.29 37.37 45.79
CA GLY A 9 44.53 37.04 44.39
C GLY A 9 44.48 35.53 44.12
N VAL A 10 45.04 34.72 45.02
CA VAL A 10 45.01 33.25 44.90
C VAL A 10 43.59 32.72 45.12
N ALA A 11 42.86 33.21 46.13
CA ALA A 11 41.48 32.80 46.37
C ALA A 11 40.55 33.15 45.20
N LEU A 12 40.73 34.32 44.58
CA LEU A 12 39.96 34.72 43.39
C LEU A 12 40.33 33.87 42.16
N SER A 13 41.60 33.51 42.01
CA SER A 13 42.07 32.64 40.91
C SER A 13 41.53 31.21 41.06
N VAL A 14 41.45 30.70 42.29
CA VAL A 14 40.85 29.39 42.59
C VAL A 14 39.33 29.42 42.35
N LEU A 15 38.63 30.50 42.69
CA LEU A 15 37.20 30.66 42.39
C LEU A 15 36.91 30.78 40.88
N ILE A 16 37.77 31.46 40.11
CA ILE A 16 37.65 31.55 38.65
C ILE A 16 37.99 30.21 37.99
N ALA A 17 38.98 29.47 38.51
CA ALA A 17 39.31 28.13 38.04
C ALA A 17 38.23 27.09 38.38
N LEU A 18 37.55 27.24 39.54
CA LEU A 18 36.42 26.39 39.93
C LEU A 18 35.13 26.74 39.16
N GLY A 19 34.94 28.00 38.75
CA GLY A 19 33.80 28.42 37.93
C GLY A 19 33.92 28.10 36.43
N GLY A 20 35.14 27.82 35.94
CA GLY A 20 35.44 27.62 34.52
C GLY A 20 35.25 26.20 33.99
N SER A 21 34.79 25.25 34.80
CA SER A 21 34.56 23.86 34.39
C SER A 21 33.08 23.48 34.47
N VAL A 22 32.20 24.36 33.99
CA VAL A 22 30.93 23.88 33.45
C VAL A 22 31.32 23.14 32.17
N ALA A 23 31.56 21.82 32.29
CA ALA A 23 31.71 20.96 31.13
C ALA A 23 30.56 21.31 30.20
N ALA A 24 30.87 21.83 29.00
CA ALA A 24 29.85 22.18 28.02
C ALA A 24 29.06 20.90 27.77
N ALA A 25 27.86 20.81 28.35
CA ALA A 25 27.04 19.63 28.26
C ALA A 25 26.84 19.36 26.77
N GLU A 26 27.26 18.17 26.31
CA GLU A 26 27.10 17.81 24.91
C GLU A 26 25.62 17.98 24.55
N THR A 27 25.34 18.86 23.58
CA THR A 27 23.96 19.13 23.16
C THR A 27 23.29 17.82 22.80
N PRO A 28 22.11 17.50 23.38
CA PRO A 28 21.44 16.25 23.11
C PRO A 28 21.15 16.08 21.62
N ARG A 29 21.24 14.83 21.16
CA ARG A 29 20.88 14.44 19.80
C ARG A 29 20.08 13.15 19.88
N VAL A 30 19.09 13.02 19.01
CA VAL A 30 18.33 11.79 18.81
C VAL A 30 18.12 11.59 17.33
N THR A 31 18.23 10.36 16.87
CA THR A 31 18.00 9.97 15.48
C THR A 31 17.41 8.58 15.44
N LEU A 32 16.23 8.46 14.81
CA LEU A 32 15.69 7.17 14.43
C LEU A 32 16.53 6.61 13.29
N THR A 33 17.19 5.49 13.54
CA THR A 33 17.91 4.72 12.50
C THR A 33 17.00 3.67 11.85
N GLY A 34 15.79 3.50 12.41
CA GLY A 34 14.63 2.83 11.83
C GLY A 34 14.71 1.29 11.78
N PRO A 35 13.57 0.61 11.54
CA PRO A 35 13.57 -0.63 10.76
C PRO A 35 14.01 -0.26 9.33
N ALA A 36 14.91 -1.03 8.72
CA ALA A 36 15.50 -0.69 7.43
C ALA A 36 14.45 -0.27 6.38
N ARG A 37 14.73 0.83 5.66
CA ARG A 37 13.87 1.63 4.76
C ARG A 37 13.08 0.90 3.64
N GLU A 38 12.96 -0.42 3.62
CA GLU A 38 12.49 -1.14 2.42
C GLU A 38 11.52 -2.32 2.67
N LYS A 39 11.32 -2.79 3.92
CA LYS A 39 10.45 -3.95 4.17
C LYS A 39 9.04 -3.54 4.58
N SER A 40 8.02 -4.14 3.95
CA SER A 40 6.62 -4.02 4.36
C SER A 40 6.45 -4.45 5.82
N GLN A 41 5.71 -3.67 6.61
CA GLN A 41 5.41 -3.99 8.01
C GLN A 41 4.00 -4.55 8.12
N TRP A 42 3.76 -5.53 8.98
CA TRP A 42 2.46 -6.19 9.06
C TRP A 42 1.97 -6.25 10.50
N VAL A 43 0.65 -6.22 10.69
CA VAL A 43 0.03 -6.46 11.99
C VAL A 43 0.51 -7.78 12.58
N GLY A 44 0.82 -7.79 13.87
CA GLY A 44 1.28 -8.97 14.59
C GLY A 44 2.73 -9.38 14.30
N ARG A 45 3.46 -8.66 13.42
CA ARG A 45 4.88 -8.94 13.15
C ARG A 45 5.79 -7.95 13.89
N PRO A 46 6.81 -8.43 14.62
CA PRO A 46 7.70 -7.54 15.37
C PRO A 46 8.55 -6.69 14.43
N ILE A 47 8.65 -5.40 14.75
CA ILE A 47 9.51 -4.41 14.12
C ILE A 47 10.61 -4.01 15.09
N LEU A 48 11.82 -3.80 14.58
CA LEU A 48 12.95 -3.33 15.39
C LEU A 48 13.10 -1.81 15.23
N ILE A 49 12.86 -1.06 16.30
CA ILE A 49 13.04 0.40 16.32
C ILE A 49 14.44 0.70 16.80
N GLY A 50 15.32 1.11 15.87
CA GLY A 50 16.65 1.60 16.19
C GLY A 50 16.66 3.09 16.51
N VAL A 51 17.23 3.46 17.66
CA VAL A 51 17.41 4.84 18.10
C VAL A 51 18.88 5.08 18.46
N THR A 52 19.50 6.08 17.85
CA THR A 52 20.79 6.61 18.31
C THR A 52 20.57 7.92 19.04
N ALA A 53 21.00 8.02 20.30
CA ALA A 53 20.84 9.22 21.10
C ALA A 53 22.09 9.52 21.96
N THR A 54 22.40 10.78 22.21
CA THR A 54 23.54 11.22 23.04
C THR A 54 23.16 12.41 23.90
N GLY A 55 23.90 12.66 24.99
CA GLY A 55 23.76 13.87 25.82
C GLY A 55 22.48 13.94 26.68
N PHE A 56 21.71 12.86 26.82
CA PHE A 56 20.41 12.88 27.51
C PHE A 56 20.42 12.25 28.91
N THR A 57 19.43 12.61 29.72
CA THR A 57 19.12 11.99 31.02
C THR A 57 17.89 11.10 30.95
N THR A 58 16.83 11.58 30.29
CA THR A 58 15.56 10.87 30.11
C THR A 58 15.25 10.76 28.64
N GLY A 59 14.67 9.64 28.22
CA GLY A 59 14.22 9.45 26.85
C GLY A 59 13.14 8.38 26.74
N TRP A 60 12.30 8.51 25.72
CA TRP A 60 11.25 7.55 25.40
C TRP A 60 10.96 7.55 23.90
N ILE A 61 10.24 6.54 23.45
CA ILE A 61 9.69 6.44 22.10
C ILE A 61 8.17 6.48 22.25
N GLU A 62 7.53 7.38 21.50
CA GLU A 62 6.09 7.38 21.30
C GLU A 62 5.80 6.63 20.00
N VAL A 63 4.99 5.59 20.11
CA VAL A 63 4.47 4.83 18.97
C VAL A 63 2.98 5.11 18.88
N ARG A 64 2.58 5.83 17.84
CA ARG A 64 1.20 6.26 17.59
C ARG A 64 0.57 5.36 16.54
N GLU A 65 -0.35 4.53 16.99
CA GLU A 65 -1.28 3.75 16.17
C GLU A 65 -2.57 4.56 15.92
N PRO A 66 -3.46 4.10 15.01
CA PRO A 66 -4.72 4.77 14.75
C PRO A 66 -5.58 5.00 15.99
N THR A 67 -5.65 4.03 16.91
CA THR A 67 -6.52 4.10 18.10
C THR A 67 -5.81 4.60 19.36
N GLY A 68 -4.48 4.66 19.40
CA GLY A 68 -3.76 4.95 20.65
C GLY A 68 -2.27 5.24 20.49
N THR A 69 -1.67 5.70 21.59
CA THR A 69 -0.23 5.95 21.68
C THR A 69 0.37 5.08 22.77
N LEU A 70 1.39 4.30 22.41
CA LEU A 70 2.22 3.54 23.34
C LEU A 70 3.53 4.30 23.62
N VAL A 71 3.97 4.28 24.88
CA VAL A 71 5.25 4.86 25.29
C VAL A 71 6.22 3.74 25.67
N LEU A 72 7.37 3.70 25.00
CA LEU A 72 8.43 2.73 25.25
C LEU A 72 9.65 3.46 25.85
N PRO A 73 10.24 2.95 26.94
CA PRO A 73 11.38 3.61 27.57
C PRO A 73 12.65 3.50 26.70
N LEU A 74 13.48 4.55 26.70
CA LEU A 74 14.85 4.48 26.20
C LEU A 74 15.82 4.29 27.36
N GLU A 75 16.71 3.31 27.23
CA GLU A 75 17.82 3.19 28.17
C GLU A 75 18.84 4.31 27.92
N ARG A 76 19.53 4.75 28.98
CA ARG A 76 20.59 5.77 28.90
C ARG A 76 21.87 5.22 28.26
N LYS A 77 21.78 4.86 26.99
CA LYS A 77 22.83 4.30 26.14
C LYS A 77 22.80 5.01 24.78
N ARG A 78 23.96 5.01 24.11
CA ARG A 78 24.08 5.68 22.81
C ARG A 78 23.18 5.08 21.74
N ARG A 79 22.99 3.75 21.76
CA ARG A 79 22.18 3.01 20.81
C ARG A 79 21.15 2.19 21.58
N ASN A 80 19.89 2.31 21.18
CA ASN A 80 18.76 1.56 21.69
C ASN A 80 18.12 0.81 20.52
N TYR A 81 17.70 -0.43 20.79
CA TYR A 81 16.93 -1.24 19.86
C TYR A 81 15.73 -1.76 20.62
N VAL A 82 14.55 -1.27 20.26
CA VAL A 82 13.31 -1.62 20.94
C VAL A 82 12.44 -2.41 19.97
N THR A 83 12.07 -3.62 20.36
CA THR A 83 11.11 -4.42 19.59
C THR A 83 9.71 -3.94 19.90
N TYR A 84 8.93 -3.72 18.86
CA TYR A 84 7.52 -3.36 18.96
C TYR A 84 6.72 -4.23 17.99
N THR A 85 5.51 -4.64 18.37
CA THR A 85 4.63 -5.41 17.49
C THR A 85 3.36 -4.60 17.27
N PRO A 86 3.14 -4.08 16.05
CA PRO A 86 1.90 -3.39 15.71
C PRO A 86 0.70 -4.30 15.95
N THR A 87 -0.35 -3.75 16.55
CA THR A 87 -1.60 -4.45 16.84
C THR A 87 -2.71 -4.07 15.85
N GLU A 88 -2.52 -2.97 15.13
CA GLU A 88 -3.48 -2.45 14.16
C GLU A 88 -2.81 -2.09 12.83
N SER A 89 -3.59 -2.12 11.76
CA SER A 89 -3.13 -1.71 10.43
C SER A 89 -3.29 -0.19 10.25
N GLY A 90 -2.55 0.40 9.30
CA GLY A 90 -2.66 1.81 8.95
C GLY A 90 -1.33 2.57 9.10
N GLU A 91 -1.43 3.88 9.25
CA GLU A 91 -0.26 4.74 9.46
C GLU A 91 0.23 4.63 10.91
N LEU A 92 1.49 4.24 11.08
CA LEU A 92 2.19 4.17 12.36
C LEU A 92 3.22 5.30 12.44
N GLY A 93 3.00 6.21 13.38
CA GLY A 93 3.95 7.26 13.72
C GLY A 93 4.91 6.80 14.81
N ILE A 94 6.22 6.93 14.60
CA ILE A 94 7.23 6.63 15.63
C ILE A 94 8.02 7.91 15.89
N THR A 95 8.05 8.36 17.14
CA THR A 95 8.81 9.54 17.57
C THR A 95 9.71 9.19 18.75
N ALA A 96 11.02 9.27 18.56
CA ALA A 96 11.98 9.19 19.65
C ALA A 96 12.21 10.57 20.25
N ILE A 97 12.09 10.68 21.57
CA ILE A 97 12.21 11.92 22.33
C ILE A 97 13.27 11.75 23.41
N VAL A 98 14.15 12.74 23.55
CA VAL A 98 15.14 12.80 24.63
C VAL A 98 15.17 14.18 25.27
N VAL A 99 15.52 14.22 26.56
CA VAL A 99 15.58 15.41 27.42
C VAL A 99 16.90 15.37 28.20
N ALA A 100 17.54 16.53 28.36
CA ALA A 100 18.76 16.68 29.16
C ALA A 100 18.47 17.05 30.62
N ASP A 101 19.45 16.86 31.50
CA ASP A 101 19.30 17.23 32.91
C ASP A 101 19.10 18.74 33.05
N GLY A 102 18.07 19.15 33.79
CA GLY A 102 17.78 20.57 34.04
C GLY A 102 17.37 21.39 32.82
N ASP A 103 17.25 20.79 31.62
CA ASP A 103 16.74 21.46 30.41
C ASP A 103 15.41 20.80 29.99
N PRO A 104 14.27 21.51 30.09
CA PRO A 104 12.97 20.96 29.73
C PRO A 104 12.78 20.81 28.21
N ARG A 105 13.74 21.28 27.38
CA ARG A 105 13.66 21.15 25.94
C ARG A 105 13.67 19.69 25.52
N GLU A 106 12.83 19.37 24.55
CA GLU A 106 12.77 18.06 23.93
C GLU A 106 13.53 18.06 22.60
N TRP A 107 14.34 17.03 22.38
CA TRP A 107 14.91 16.72 21.08
C TRP A 107 14.18 15.53 20.51
N LYS A 108 13.72 15.64 19.26
CA LYS A 108 12.84 14.65 18.62
C LYS A 108 13.39 14.16 17.30
N SER A 109 13.09 12.91 16.97
CA SER A 109 13.25 12.34 15.64
C SER A 109 12.03 11.49 15.33
N SER A 110 11.41 11.69 14.17
CA SER A 110 10.15 11.03 13.80
C SER A 110 10.25 10.34 12.45
N ILE A 111 9.58 9.20 12.33
CA ILE A 111 9.31 8.52 11.07
C ILE A 111 7.85 8.07 11.03
N THR A 112 7.33 7.90 9.82
CA THR A 112 6.01 7.35 9.57
C THR A 112 6.19 6.09 8.73
N LEU A 113 5.42 5.04 9.02
CA LEU A 113 5.40 3.82 8.22
C LEU A 113 3.97 3.29 8.10
N THR A 114 3.68 2.56 7.03
CA THR A 114 2.40 1.86 6.86
C THR A 114 2.51 0.44 7.37
N VAL A 115 1.62 0.05 8.28
CA VAL A 115 1.41 -1.32 8.76
C VAL A 115 0.26 -1.93 7.96
N TYR A 116 0.53 -3.02 7.24
CA TYR A 116 -0.46 -3.68 6.40
C TYR A 116 -1.27 -4.72 7.20
N PRO A 117 -2.57 -4.87 6.92
CA PRO A 117 -3.42 -5.85 7.59
C PRO A 117 -3.05 -7.29 7.25
N THR A 118 -3.29 -8.21 8.16
CA THR A 118 -3.15 -9.66 7.93
C THR A 118 -4.50 -10.34 7.71
N ASP A 119 -5.58 -9.73 8.17
CA ASP A 119 -6.95 -10.19 7.97
C ASP A 119 -7.43 -9.97 6.52
N ALA A 120 -8.14 -10.94 5.97
CA ALA A 120 -8.61 -10.92 4.59
C ALA A 120 -9.68 -9.84 4.35
N ALA A 121 -10.61 -9.63 5.28
CA ALA A 121 -11.67 -8.65 5.14
C ALA A 121 -11.11 -7.22 5.17
N GLU A 122 -10.18 -6.95 6.10
CA GLU A 122 -9.52 -5.64 6.15
C GLU A 122 -8.68 -5.35 4.89
N ARG A 123 -8.08 -6.37 4.28
CA ARG A 123 -7.37 -6.24 3.00
C ARG A 123 -8.31 -5.92 1.83
N ILE A 124 -9.48 -6.56 1.80
CA ILE A 124 -10.52 -6.25 0.83
C ILE A 124 -10.92 -4.78 0.98
N ASP A 125 -11.15 -4.32 2.21
CA ASP A 125 -11.52 -2.92 2.48
C ASP A 125 -10.44 -1.94 2.01
N TRP A 126 -9.16 -2.26 2.24
CA TRP A 126 -8.05 -1.46 1.74
C TRP A 126 -8.02 -1.41 0.20
N LEU A 127 -8.22 -2.55 -0.47
CA LEU A 127 -8.24 -2.62 -1.93
C LEU A 127 -9.41 -1.81 -2.52
N ILE A 128 -10.60 -1.99 -1.96
CA ILE A 128 -11.81 -1.24 -2.36
C ILE A 128 -11.60 0.26 -2.15
N ARG A 129 -11.02 0.66 -1.01
CA ARG A 129 -10.70 2.06 -0.74
C ARG A 129 -9.76 2.64 -1.80
N ALA A 130 -8.66 1.95 -2.10
CA ALA A 130 -7.72 2.38 -3.13
C ALA A 130 -8.39 2.52 -4.50
N ALA A 131 -9.34 1.63 -4.84
CA ALA A 131 -10.10 1.74 -6.07
C ALA A 131 -11.06 2.95 -6.05
N LEU A 132 -11.85 3.12 -5.00
CA LEU A 132 -12.81 4.23 -4.86
C LEU A 132 -12.12 5.60 -4.84
N GLU A 133 -10.97 5.73 -4.17
CA GLU A 133 -10.19 6.98 -4.13
C GLU A 133 -9.68 7.41 -5.50
N SER A 134 -9.57 6.48 -6.46
CA SER A 134 -9.16 6.79 -7.83
C SER A 134 -10.32 7.18 -8.76
N VAL A 135 -11.57 6.98 -8.35
CA VAL A 135 -12.74 7.31 -9.17
C VAL A 135 -12.81 8.82 -9.39
N GLY A 136 -12.82 9.24 -10.65
CA GLY A 136 -12.84 10.66 -11.01
C GLY A 136 -11.55 11.41 -10.68
N SER A 137 -10.47 10.72 -10.28
CA SER A 137 -9.17 11.36 -10.06
C SER A 137 -8.54 11.79 -11.38
N ASP A 138 -7.97 13.00 -11.39
CA ASP A 138 -7.13 13.51 -12.48
C ASP A 138 -5.78 12.77 -12.57
N ASP A 139 -5.43 11.95 -11.57
CA ASP A 139 -4.20 11.15 -11.48
C ASP A 139 -4.19 9.95 -12.45
N THR A 140 -5.10 9.90 -13.42
CA THR A 140 -5.07 8.86 -14.46
C THR A 140 -3.69 8.78 -15.15
N GLU A 141 -3.02 9.92 -15.33
CA GLU A 141 -1.64 9.96 -15.85
C GLU A 141 -0.63 9.29 -14.93
N GLN A 142 -0.76 9.45 -13.61
CA GLN A 142 0.11 8.78 -12.63
C GLN A 142 -0.15 7.27 -12.61
N ILE A 143 -1.41 6.84 -12.68
CA ILE A 143 -1.79 5.42 -12.75
C ILE A 143 -1.18 4.78 -14.00
N LEU A 144 -1.29 5.45 -15.15
CA LEU A 144 -0.69 5.00 -16.42
C LEU A 144 0.83 4.93 -16.34
N GLN A 145 1.48 5.94 -15.75
CA GLN A 145 2.94 5.95 -15.53
C GLN A 145 3.40 4.83 -14.59
N ASP A 146 2.70 4.63 -13.47
CA ASP A 146 3.03 3.60 -12.47
C ASP A 146 2.91 2.17 -13.02
N CYS A 147 2.13 2.02 -14.08
CA CYS A 147 1.87 0.77 -14.78
C CYS A 147 2.62 0.66 -16.12
N ASP A 148 3.43 1.66 -16.51
CA ASP A 148 4.13 1.74 -17.81
C ASP A 148 3.19 1.47 -19.01
N MET A 149 2.05 2.16 -19.04
CA MET A 149 1.04 2.07 -20.10
C MET A 149 0.77 3.42 -20.75
N THR A 150 0.28 3.37 -21.99
CA THR A 150 -0.22 4.55 -22.69
C THR A 150 -1.75 4.67 -22.57
N LEU A 151 -2.29 5.84 -22.92
CA LEU A 151 -3.75 6.06 -22.97
C LEU A 151 -4.44 5.16 -24.01
N GLU A 152 -3.75 4.61 -25.00
CA GLU A 152 -4.36 3.80 -26.06
C GLU A 152 -4.40 2.29 -25.73
N ASP A 153 -3.77 1.88 -24.63
CA ASP A 153 -3.70 0.48 -24.21
C ASP A 153 -4.97 0.05 -23.45
N ASP A 154 -5.41 -1.21 -23.63
CA ASP A 154 -6.56 -1.76 -22.90
C ASP A 154 -6.20 -2.07 -21.43
N TRP A 155 -6.16 -1.03 -20.59
CA TRP A 155 -5.50 -1.08 -19.27
C TRP A 155 -6.35 -1.50 -18.06
N CYS A 156 -7.59 -1.95 -18.28
CA CYS A 156 -8.51 -2.33 -17.18
C CYS A 156 -7.92 -3.33 -16.18
N ALA A 157 -7.16 -4.33 -16.63
CA ALA A 157 -6.51 -5.32 -15.74
C ALA A 157 -5.30 -4.74 -15.00
N ALA A 158 -4.53 -3.86 -15.64
CA ALA A 158 -3.38 -3.22 -15.03
C ALA A 158 -3.80 -2.24 -13.92
N TYR A 159 -4.95 -1.58 -14.08
CA TYR A 159 -5.57 -0.80 -13.01
C TYR A 159 -5.82 -1.63 -11.75
N ILE A 160 -6.41 -2.81 -11.87
CA ILE A 160 -6.64 -3.71 -10.72
C ILE A 160 -5.29 -4.09 -10.07
N GLY A 161 -4.25 -4.29 -10.89
CA GLY A 161 -2.87 -4.50 -10.41
C GLY A 161 -2.29 -3.31 -9.66
N TRP A 162 -2.54 -2.10 -10.14
CA TRP A 162 -2.17 -0.88 -9.47
C TRP A 162 -2.84 -0.78 -8.10
N CYS A 163 -4.15 -1.01 -8.01
CA CYS A 163 -4.88 -1.02 -6.73
C CYS A 163 -4.25 -2.03 -5.75
N ALA A 164 -3.95 -3.26 -6.19
CA ALA A 164 -3.29 -4.25 -5.34
C ALA A 164 -1.87 -3.85 -4.88
N LYS A 165 -1.12 -3.14 -5.74
CA LYS A 165 0.21 -2.63 -5.41
C LYS A 165 0.14 -1.57 -4.30
N GLN A 166 -0.85 -0.67 -4.35
CA GLN A 166 -1.04 0.38 -3.34
C GLN A 166 -1.23 -0.21 -1.93
N VAL A 167 -1.88 -1.38 -1.85
CA VAL A 167 -2.16 -2.06 -0.57
C VAL A 167 -1.18 -3.19 -0.24
N ARG A 168 -0.09 -3.32 -1.04
CA ARG A 168 0.92 -4.39 -0.95
C ARG A 168 0.35 -5.79 -0.77
N LEU A 169 -0.70 -6.12 -1.50
CA LEU A 169 -1.15 -7.50 -1.59
C LEU A 169 0.03 -8.36 -2.11
N PRO A 170 0.45 -9.40 -1.38
CA PRO A 170 1.64 -10.16 -1.71
C PRO A 170 1.48 -10.87 -3.07
N SER A 171 2.54 -10.90 -3.86
CA SER A 171 2.56 -11.53 -5.20
C SER A 171 2.25 -13.04 -5.20
N ALA A 172 2.41 -13.71 -4.05
CA ALA A 172 2.09 -15.12 -3.85
C ALA A 172 0.58 -15.40 -3.76
N VAL A 173 -0.20 -14.36 -3.50
CA VAL A 173 -1.65 -14.36 -3.56
C VAL A 173 -2.08 -14.29 -5.05
N GLY A 174 -1.35 -14.99 -5.93
CA GLY A 174 -1.01 -14.66 -7.31
C GLY A 174 -1.98 -15.05 -8.45
N LEU A 175 -2.22 -14.15 -9.41
CA LEU A 175 -2.89 -14.26 -10.72
C LEU A 175 -1.76 -14.80 -11.54
N LYS A 176 -1.93 -16.00 -11.99
CA LYS A 176 -1.76 -16.19 -13.42
C LYS A 176 -3.07 -15.77 -14.07
N ALA A 177 -3.20 -14.49 -14.38
CA ALA A 177 -4.00 -14.16 -15.55
C ALA A 177 -3.23 -13.10 -16.33
N VAL A 178 -2.68 -13.63 -17.41
CA VAL A 178 -2.24 -12.88 -18.56
C VAL A 178 -3.51 -12.26 -19.13
N PHE A 179 -3.63 -10.94 -19.15
CA PHE A 179 -4.77 -10.28 -19.78
C PHE A 179 -4.28 -9.31 -20.84
N ALA A 180 -4.16 -9.83 -22.04
CA ALA A 180 -4.58 -9.16 -23.26
C ALA A 180 -5.36 -10.24 -24.04
N GLY A 181 -6.64 -10.41 -23.69
CA GLY A 181 -7.39 -11.65 -23.94
C GLY A 181 -6.89 -12.78 -23.03
N ILE A 182 -7.77 -13.39 -22.21
CA ILE A 182 -7.44 -14.75 -21.81
C ILE A 182 -7.58 -15.56 -23.10
N ASP A 183 -6.46 -16.03 -23.62
CA ASP A 183 -6.42 -17.03 -24.66
C ASP A 183 -6.06 -18.35 -23.99
N LEU A 184 -7.05 -19.20 -23.72
CA LEU A 184 -6.84 -20.65 -23.78
C LEU A 184 -7.69 -21.17 -24.92
N TYR A 185 -7.15 -21.07 -26.13
CA TYR A 185 -7.65 -21.83 -27.24
C TYR A 185 -7.36 -23.31 -26.96
N GLU A 186 -8.40 -24.15 -26.92
CA GLU A 186 -8.19 -25.59 -27.05
C GLU A 186 -7.41 -25.85 -28.36
N GLY A 187 -6.20 -26.41 -28.24
CA GLY A 187 -5.38 -26.82 -29.39
C GLY A 187 -4.21 -25.90 -29.77
N VAL A 188 -3.95 -24.83 -29.02
CA VAL A 188 -2.76 -23.98 -29.24
C VAL A 188 -1.73 -24.26 -28.15
N ASP A 189 -0.52 -24.63 -28.56
CA ASP A 189 0.60 -24.96 -27.66
C ASP A 189 0.89 -23.76 -26.74
N ALA A 190 0.89 -23.96 -25.42
CA ALA A 190 1.01 -22.90 -24.41
C ALA A 190 2.29 -22.04 -24.56
N ALA A 191 3.27 -22.52 -25.33
CA ALA A 191 4.49 -21.80 -25.69
C ALA A 191 4.32 -20.75 -26.81
N SER A 192 3.17 -20.67 -27.48
CA SER A 192 3.02 -19.95 -28.75
C SER A 192 2.20 -18.65 -28.69
N ILE A 193 1.71 -18.24 -27.51
CA ILE A 193 0.93 -17.01 -27.35
C ILE A 193 1.73 -15.97 -26.53
N PRO A 194 2.53 -15.12 -27.17
CA PRO A 194 3.14 -13.98 -26.50
C PRO A 194 2.09 -12.89 -26.29
N CYS A 195 1.66 -12.67 -25.05
CA CYS A 195 1.00 -11.42 -24.67
C CYS A 195 1.92 -10.26 -25.06
N ARG A 196 1.49 -9.43 -26.03
CA ARG A 196 2.30 -8.36 -26.62
C ARG A 196 2.82 -7.34 -25.61
N GLN A 197 2.15 -7.18 -24.47
CA GLN A 197 2.53 -6.25 -23.38
C GLN A 197 3.31 -6.93 -22.24
N CYS A 198 3.33 -8.26 -22.16
CA CYS A 198 3.86 -8.99 -21.00
C CYS A 198 5.37 -9.26 -21.05
N ARG A 199 6.12 -8.61 -21.97
CA ARG A 199 7.58 -8.77 -22.02
C ARG A 199 8.31 -8.10 -20.85
N SER A 200 7.66 -7.24 -20.06
CA SER A 200 8.35 -6.57 -18.94
C SER A 200 7.53 -5.95 -17.80
N VAL A 201 6.20 -5.91 -17.78
CA VAL A 201 5.51 -4.96 -16.89
C VAL A 201 4.31 -5.53 -16.12
N HIS A 202 4.36 -5.36 -14.79
CA HIS A 202 3.27 -5.35 -13.79
C HIS A 202 1.97 -6.12 -14.09
N SER A 203 2.06 -7.44 -14.30
CA SER A 203 0.88 -8.30 -14.16
C SER A 203 0.43 -8.33 -12.70
N ALA A 204 -0.78 -7.84 -12.44
CA ALA A 204 -1.47 -8.10 -11.19
C ALA A 204 -1.51 -9.61 -10.99
N ARG A 205 -1.11 -10.06 -9.81
CA ARG A 205 -1.18 -11.45 -9.45
C ARG A 205 -2.20 -11.64 -8.25
N PHE A 206 -3.50 -11.94 -8.50
CA PHE A 206 -4.53 -12.64 -7.69
C PHE A 206 -4.81 -14.15 -7.97
N HIS A 207 -4.68 -15.04 -7.00
CA HIS A 207 -5.22 -16.40 -7.11
C HIS A 207 -6.72 -16.27 -6.87
N VAL A 208 -7.57 -16.74 -7.79
CA VAL A 208 -9.03 -16.54 -7.69
C VAL A 208 -9.76 -17.86 -7.78
N ASP A 209 -10.83 -17.99 -6.98
CA ASP A 209 -11.85 -19.00 -7.22
C ASP A 209 -12.86 -18.42 -8.21
N VAL A 210 -13.06 -19.08 -9.35
CA VAL A 210 -14.08 -18.67 -10.32
C VAL A 210 -15.45 -18.96 -9.71
N VAL A 211 -16.25 -17.91 -9.59
CA VAL A 211 -17.61 -17.95 -9.05
C VAL A 211 -18.58 -17.91 -10.24
N ASP A 212 -19.59 -18.78 -10.17
CA ASP A 212 -20.67 -18.83 -11.15
C ASP A 212 -21.31 -17.44 -11.31
N PRO A 213 -21.46 -16.90 -12.54
CA PRO A 213 -22.10 -15.60 -12.76
C PRO A 213 -23.55 -15.53 -12.25
N ALA A 214 -24.23 -16.68 -12.07
CA ALA A 214 -25.56 -16.74 -11.45
C ALA A 214 -25.52 -16.60 -9.92
N ALA A 215 -24.35 -16.71 -9.30
CA ALA A 215 -24.19 -16.44 -7.88
C ALA A 215 -23.99 -14.94 -7.62
N SER A 216 -24.48 -14.45 -6.48
CA SER A 216 -24.22 -13.08 -6.06
C SER A 216 -22.73 -12.89 -5.76
N PRO A 217 -22.08 -11.84 -6.31
CA PRO A 217 -20.71 -11.51 -5.96
C PRO A 217 -20.59 -11.03 -4.51
N GLN A 218 -19.37 -10.82 -4.06
CA GLN A 218 -19.02 -10.17 -2.80
C GLN A 218 -18.13 -8.95 -3.05
N PRO A 219 -18.15 -7.94 -2.16
CA PRO A 219 -17.13 -6.89 -2.17
C PRO A 219 -15.72 -7.51 -2.18
N GLY A 220 -14.85 -7.01 -3.06
CA GLY A 220 -13.52 -7.58 -3.31
C GLY A 220 -13.47 -8.59 -4.46
N ASP A 221 -14.60 -9.17 -4.88
CA ASP A 221 -14.59 -10.02 -6.07
C ASP A 221 -14.20 -9.20 -7.31
N LEU A 222 -13.49 -9.83 -8.24
CA LEU A 222 -13.29 -9.32 -9.59
C LEU A 222 -14.50 -9.68 -10.43
N VAL A 223 -15.02 -8.73 -11.20
CA VAL A 223 -16.09 -8.97 -12.18
C VAL A 223 -15.50 -8.96 -13.59
N PHE A 224 -15.81 -9.99 -14.38
CA PHE A 224 -15.30 -10.15 -15.74
C PHE A 224 -16.41 -9.96 -16.76
N PHE A 225 -16.12 -9.19 -17.81
CA PHE A 225 -17.07 -8.89 -18.87
C PHE A 225 -16.57 -9.32 -20.25
N ILE A 226 -17.52 -9.65 -21.12
CA ILE A 226 -17.34 -9.69 -22.57
C ILE A 226 -18.27 -8.65 -23.18
N TRP A 227 -17.75 -7.48 -23.55
CA TRP A 227 -18.54 -6.48 -24.26
C TRP A 227 -18.87 -6.94 -25.67
N GLY A 228 -20.12 -6.77 -26.11
CA GLY A 228 -20.57 -7.18 -27.45
C GLY A 228 -19.78 -6.49 -28.57
N SER A 229 -19.45 -5.20 -28.39
CA SER A 229 -18.64 -4.42 -29.35
C SER A 229 -17.25 -5.00 -29.57
N LYS A 230 -16.61 -5.53 -28.52
CA LYS A 230 -15.28 -6.14 -28.59
C LYS A 230 -15.33 -7.63 -28.95
N ALA A 231 -16.38 -8.36 -28.54
CA ALA A 231 -16.55 -9.76 -28.86
C ALA A 231 -16.56 -10.02 -30.37
N ALA A 232 -17.28 -9.20 -31.15
CA ALA A 232 -17.37 -9.34 -32.60
C ALA A 232 -16.03 -9.09 -33.32
N GLU A 233 -15.14 -8.27 -32.74
CA GLU A 233 -13.79 -8.08 -33.24
C GLU A 233 -12.91 -9.29 -32.90
N GLN A 234 -13.01 -9.80 -31.67
CA GLN A 234 -12.27 -10.98 -31.23
C GLN A 234 -12.66 -12.25 -32.01
N GLU A 235 -13.95 -12.48 -32.27
CA GLU A 235 -14.43 -13.60 -33.10
C GLU A 235 -13.88 -13.58 -34.53
N LYS A 236 -13.65 -12.39 -35.10
CA LYS A 236 -13.07 -12.23 -36.44
C LYS A 236 -11.57 -12.47 -36.46
N LEU A 237 -10.87 -12.05 -35.41
CA LEU A 237 -9.42 -12.15 -35.31
C LEU A 237 -8.96 -13.54 -34.84
N HIS A 238 -9.81 -14.25 -34.09
CA HIS A 238 -9.42 -15.47 -33.38
C HIS A 238 -10.40 -16.63 -33.62
N GLN A 239 -9.98 -17.58 -34.46
CA GLN A 239 -10.74 -18.79 -34.73
C GLN A 239 -10.83 -19.64 -33.45
N GLY A 240 -12.05 -19.83 -32.92
CA GLY A 240 -12.30 -20.56 -31.67
C GLY A 240 -12.61 -19.69 -30.46
N TYR A 241 -12.73 -18.36 -30.64
CA TYR A 241 -13.22 -17.47 -29.58
C TYR A 241 -14.63 -17.89 -29.13
N ARG A 242 -14.83 -17.94 -27.81
CA ARG A 242 -16.07 -18.39 -27.16
C ARG A 242 -16.63 -17.27 -26.29
N THR A 243 -17.78 -16.73 -26.68
CA THR A 243 -18.48 -15.66 -25.96
C THR A 243 -19.16 -16.13 -24.67
N ASP A 244 -19.25 -17.44 -24.46
CA ASP A 244 -19.83 -18.09 -23.28
C ASP A 244 -18.78 -18.57 -22.27
N TRP A 245 -17.49 -18.28 -22.51
CA TRP A 245 -16.41 -18.78 -21.68
C TRP A 245 -15.75 -17.66 -20.87
N HIS A 246 -15.68 -17.84 -19.55
CA HIS A 246 -15.11 -16.85 -18.63
C HIS A 246 -13.64 -16.52 -18.91
N GLY A 247 -12.91 -17.46 -19.50
CA GLY A 247 -11.56 -17.22 -19.96
C GLY A 247 -11.50 -16.51 -21.32
N ASN A 248 -12.50 -15.77 -21.76
CA ASN A 248 -12.41 -14.89 -22.93
C ASN A 248 -12.77 -13.43 -22.59
N ALA A 249 -12.77 -13.10 -21.29
CA ALA A 249 -13.06 -11.75 -20.81
C ALA A 249 -12.19 -10.70 -21.51
N ASN A 250 -12.84 -9.63 -21.96
CA ASN A 250 -12.19 -8.48 -22.59
C ASN A 250 -12.22 -7.23 -21.70
N HIS A 251 -12.82 -7.34 -20.51
CA HIS A 251 -12.79 -6.30 -19.49
C HIS A 251 -12.90 -6.88 -18.07
N VAL A 252 -12.39 -6.13 -17.09
CA VAL A 252 -12.44 -6.49 -15.67
C VAL A 252 -12.69 -5.26 -14.79
N GLY A 253 -13.45 -5.46 -13.72
CA GLY A 253 -13.63 -4.48 -12.64
C GLY A 253 -13.48 -5.11 -11.26
N LEU A 254 -13.41 -4.28 -10.23
CA LEU A 254 -13.44 -4.68 -8.82
C LEU A 254 -14.81 -4.38 -8.23
N VAL A 255 -15.51 -5.40 -7.71
CA VAL A 255 -16.78 -5.24 -7.00
C VAL A 255 -16.52 -4.51 -5.67
N THR A 256 -17.23 -3.40 -5.45
CA THR A 256 -17.08 -2.56 -4.25
C THR A 256 -18.25 -2.67 -3.29
N ALA A 257 -19.45 -2.96 -3.79
CA ALA A 257 -20.64 -3.18 -2.97
C ALA A 257 -21.68 -4.05 -3.70
N VAL A 258 -22.59 -4.66 -2.93
CA VAL A 258 -23.65 -5.54 -3.46
C VAL A 258 -24.98 -5.16 -2.82
N TYR A 259 -26.01 -5.00 -3.64
CA TYR A 259 -27.35 -4.53 -3.26
C TYR A 259 -28.41 -5.45 -3.88
N GLY A 260 -28.79 -6.51 -3.16
CA GLY A 260 -29.72 -7.51 -3.66
C GLY A 260 -29.19 -8.15 -4.95
N ASP A 261 -29.92 -7.98 -6.05
CA ASP A 261 -29.58 -8.54 -7.37
C ASP A 261 -28.64 -7.65 -8.20
N THR A 262 -28.17 -6.53 -7.62
CA THR A 262 -27.26 -5.58 -8.30
C THR A 262 -25.97 -5.41 -7.52
N PHE A 263 -24.92 -4.93 -8.19
CA PHE A 263 -23.63 -4.64 -7.55
C PHE A 263 -23.00 -3.37 -8.10
N GLU A 264 -22.15 -2.73 -7.29
CA GLU A 264 -21.28 -1.63 -7.69
C GLU A 264 -19.87 -2.16 -7.94
N PHE A 265 -19.19 -1.59 -8.93
CA PHE A 265 -17.84 -1.96 -9.26
C PHE A 265 -17.06 -0.78 -9.83
N VAL A 266 -15.75 -0.78 -9.58
CA VAL A 266 -14.81 0.19 -10.13
C VAL A 266 -14.01 -0.46 -11.24
N GLN A 267 -13.86 0.25 -12.35
CA GLN A 267 -13.13 -0.22 -13.53
C GLN A 267 -12.30 0.91 -14.13
N GLY A 268 -11.12 0.56 -14.65
CA GLY A 268 -10.26 1.46 -15.41
C GLY A 268 -10.58 1.40 -16.90
N ASN A 269 -9.95 2.27 -17.69
CA ASN A 269 -10.11 2.33 -19.14
C ASN A 269 -11.55 2.62 -19.61
N VAL A 270 -12.26 3.51 -18.89
CA VAL A 270 -13.59 4.00 -19.28
C VAL A 270 -13.47 5.42 -19.82
N ARG A 271 -14.19 5.71 -20.91
CA ARG A 271 -14.26 7.06 -21.46
C ARG A 271 -15.14 7.93 -20.58
N LEU A 272 -14.54 8.95 -19.96
CA LEU A 272 -15.20 9.94 -19.12
C LEU A 272 -15.91 11.01 -19.97
N GLU A 273 -16.74 11.84 -19.34
CA GLU A 273 -17.50 12.91 -20.00
C GLU A 273 -16.61 13.93 -20.75
N ASN A 274 -15.38 14.14 -20.25
CA ASN A 274 -14.39 15.01 -20.88
C ASN A 274 -13.68 14.36 -22.10
N GLY A 275 -14.09 13.15 -22.49
CA GLY A 275 -13.53 12.39 -23.60
C GLY A 275 -12.22 11.66 -23.31
N ARG A 276 -11.62 11.86 -22.12
CA ARG A 276 -10.42 11.13 -21.68
C ARG A 276 -10.79 9.75 -21.17
N LEU A 277 -9.84 8.82 -21.22
CA LEU A 277 -9.95 7.57 -20.49
C LEU A 277 -9.62 7.80 -19.02
N GLY A 278 -10.25 7.05 -18.13
CA GLY A 278 -10.04 7.14 -16.69
C GLY A 278 -10.69 5.99 -15.93
N VAL A 279 -10.89 6.21 -14.63
CA VAL A 279 -11.52 5.26 -13.71
C VAL A 279 -12.95 5.71 -13.43
N ALA A 280 -13.89 4.76 -13.49
CA ALA A 280 -15.29 4.99 -13.20
C ALA A 280 -15.83 4.01 -12.16
N LEU A 281 -16.78 4.49 -11.37
CA LEU A 281 -17.67 3.68 -10.55
C LEU A 281 -18.97 3.47 -11.33
N ASN A 282 -19.36 2.21 -11.51
CA ASN A 282 -20.58 1.84 -12.20
C ASN A 282 -21.42 0.87 -11.36
N ARG A 283 -22.71 0.81 -11.66
CA ARG A 283 -23.62 -0.22 -11.18
C ARG A 283 -23.88 -1.24 -12.27
N SER A 284 -24.09 -2.48 -11.86
CA SER A 284 -24.46 -3.57 -12.78
C SER A 284 -25.75 -3.29 -13.55
N SER A 285 -26.63 -2.44 -13.00
CA SER A 285 -27.87 -1.98 -13.61
C SER A 285 -27.71 -0.80 -14.57
N ASP A 286 -26.52 -0.17 -14.66
CA ASP A 286 -26.30 0.96 -15.56
C ASP A 286 -26.33 0.49 -17.02
N GLU A 287 -26.82 1.36 -17.91
CA GLU A 287 -26.94 1.06 -19.34
C GLU A 287 -25.55 0.87 -19.99
N LYS A 288 -25.40 -0.21 -20.76
CA LYS A 288 -24.20 -0.52 -21.53
C LYS A 288 -24.58 -1.29 -22.80
N GLU A 289 -24.26 -0.72 -23.96
CA GLU A 289 -24.39 -1.36 -25.28
C GLU A 289 -25.81 -1.90 -25.58
N GLY A 290 -26.86 -1.18 -25.17
CA GLY A 290 -28.25 -1.58 -25.40
C GLY A 290 -28.81 -2.61 -24.39
N GLY A 291 -28.01 -2.97 -23.38
CA GLY A 291 -28.44 -3.70 -22.18
C GLY A 291 -27.92 -3.00 -20.92
N THR A 292 -27.67 -3.77 -19.88
CA THR A 292 -27.03 -3.35 -18.63
C THR A 292 -25.64 -3.98 -18.50
N TYR A 293 -24.78 -3.47 -17.61
CA TYR A 293 -23.50 -4.13 -17.33
C TYR A 293 -23.65 -5.59 -16.90
N ALA A 294 -24.72 -5.93 -16.18
CA ALA A 294 -25.02 -7.30 -15.74
C ALA A 294 -25.18 -8.28 -16.92
N ASP A 295 -25.73 -7.83 -18.05
CA ASP A 295 -25.95 -8.66 -19.23
C ASP A 295 -24.63 -9.11 -19.90
N TRP A 296 -23.53 -8.42 -19.59
CA TRP A 296 -22.20 -8.69 -20.15
C TRP A 296 -21.28 -9.45 -19.19
N VAL A 297 -21.76 -9.79 -17.99
CA VAL A 297 -20.97 -10.53 -17.00
C VAL A 297 -20.88 -11.99 -17.39
N ILE A 298 -19.64 -12.50 -17.42
CA ILE A 298 -19.36 -13.91 -17.76
C ILE A 298 -18.85 -14.73 -16.57
N ALA A 299 -18.33 -14.06 -15.54
CA ALA A 299 -17.89 -14.66 -14.30
C ALA A 299 -17.57 -13.59 -13.25
N PHE A 300 -17.55 -14.03 -12.00
CA PHE A 300 -16.80 -13.38 -10.95
C PHE A 300 -15.58 -14.22 -10.59
N GLY A 301 -14.51 -13.58 -10.13
CA GLY A 301 -13.36 -14.26 -9.53
C GLY A 301 -13.16 -13.75 -8.12
N ARG A 302 -13.15 -14.64 -7.14
CA ARG A 302 -12.91 -14.28 -5.74
C ARG A 302 -11.43 -14.43 -5.42
N PRO A 303 -10.68 -13.33 -5.24
CA PRO A 303 -9.30 -13.44 -4.84
C PRO A 303 -9.19 -14.08 -3.46
N HIS A 304 -8.20 -14.95 -3.31
CA HIS A 304 -7.69 -15.30 -1.99
C HIS A 304 -7.07 -14.01 -1.43
N TYR A 305 -7.38 -13.58 -0.21
CA TYR A 305 -6.81 -12.35 0.38
C TYR A 305 -5.87 -12.62 1.55
N ASP A 306 -5.75 -13.88 1.94
CA ASP A 306 -4.98 -14.30 3.10
C ASP A 306 -3.52 -13.85 3.04
N ALA A 307 -2.94 -13.58 4.21
CA ALA A 307 -1.51 -13.36 4.31
C ALA A 307 -0.74 -14.59 3.79
N PRO A 308 0.41 -14.41 3.12
CA PRO A 308 1.29 -15.52 2.87
C PRO A 308 1.63 -16.12 4.22
N GLN A 309 1.37 -17.42 4.37
CA GLN A 309 1.93 -18.19 5.47
C GLN A 309 3.44 -17.89 5.48
N PRO A 310 4.03 -17.51 6.63
CA PRO A 310 5.48 -17.37 6.69
C PRO A 310 6.11 -18.71 6.32
N ASP A 311 7.09 -18.68 5.42
CA ASP A 311 8.04 -19.78 5.25
C ASP A 311 8.77 -20.07 6.57
#